data_AF-A0A4Q1CI19-F1
#
_entry.id   AF-A0A4Q1CI19-F1
#
_cell.length_a   1.000
_cell.length_b   1.000
_cell.length_c   1.000
_cell.angle_alpha   90.00
_cell.angle_beta   90.00
_cell.angle_gamma   90.00
#
_symmetry.space_group_name_H-M   'P 1'
#
loop_
_entity.id
_entity.type
_entity.pdbx_description
1 polymer ?
#
loop_
_entity_poly.entity_id
_entity_poly.type
_entity_poly.pdbx_seq_one_letter_code
_entity_poly.pdbx_strand_id
1 'polypeptide(L)'
;MINTLTIITSNADLLSLNEGFAEQVHIAFDIKGVRSLNEFSASTLHVGSIFDSGNITFSIYLDSFQKVDFSKILEDIKNERYILVQNTFHPNYHRVEQKPVICFNSVDKGTPELILFITEMNKTFQAQGYNGIYPMYFSNDPTPFSSRDNFCFPIHLSKTDICNCYYDILKNKFYSAKYIGIRSLEIALIIQELKKAEDRLLQEQPLQFEMLKMFSFLSSSSKLLSYQLDIAKADLENQKKYLEILRGKDGALEIINFYKNEYEILPLWYKRFGHILKVITGKRSFRSLYDDNTKKYKL
;
A
#
# COMPACT_ATOMS: atom_id res chain seq x y z
N MET A 1 -12.52 0.72 17.89
CA MET A 1 -11.83 -0.38 18.64
C MET A 1 -11.40 -1.57 17.77
N ILE A 2 -12.01 -1.80 16.61
CA ILE A 2 -11.49 -2.75 15.63
C ILE A 2 -10.11 -2.26 15.15
N ASN A 3 -9.17 -3.17 14.92
CA ASN A 3 -7.86 -2.79 14.37
C ASN A 3 -7.97 -2.20 12.96
N THR A 4 -8.92 -2.66 12.16
CA THR A 4 -9.17 -2.16 10.80
C THR A 4 -10.63 -2.40 10.39
N LEU A 5 -11.38 -1.33 10.12
CA LEU A 5 -12.72 -1.41 9.54
C LEU A 5 -12.59 -1.50 8.01
N THR A 6 -13.09 -2.57 7.39
CA THR A 6 -13.15 -2.68 5.92
C THR A 6 -14.50 -2.23 5.41
N ILE A 7 -14.55 -1.16 4.64
CA ILE A 7 -15.77 -0.71 3.98
C ILE A 7 -15.73 -1.22 2.54
N ILE A 8 -16.70 -2.06 2.17
CA ILE A 8 -16.84 -2.56 0.81
C ILE A 8 -17.80 -1.64 0.08
N THR A 9 -17.30 -0.88 -0.90
CA THR A 9 -18.10 0.11 -1.62
C THR A 9 -17.89 0.00 -3.13
N SER A 10 -18.96 0.24 -3.89
CA SER A 10 -18.88 0.45 -5.34
C SER A 10 -18.82 1.94 -5.70
N ASN A 11 -19.07 2.83 -4.73
CA ASN A 11 -18.98 4.28 -4.92
C ASN A 11 -17.60 4.77 -4.49
N ALA A 12 -16.98 5.56 -5.35
CA ALA A 12 -15.65 6.11 -5.14
C ALA A 12 -15.64 7.52 -4.51
N ASP A 13 -16.79 8.03 -4.06
CA ASP A 13 -16.84 9.32 -3.37
C ASP A 13 -16.27 9.24 -1.95
N LEU A 14 -14.94 9.26 -1.88
CA LEU A 14 -14.16 9.20 -0.65
C LEU A 14 -13.98 10.58 0.00
N LEU A 15 -14.44 11.66 -0.64
CA LEU A 15 -14.27 13.03 -0.11
C LEU A 15 -15.01 13.21 1.23
N SER A 16 -16.12 12.48 1.41
CA SER A 16 -16.89 12.44 2.65
C SER A 16 -16.17 11.76 3.83
N LEU A 17 -15.05 11.07 3.60
CA LEU A 17 -14.32 10.33 4.64
C LEU A 17 -13.27 11.15 5.36
N ASN A 18 -12.88 12.32 4.85
CA ASN A 18 -11.78 13.08 5.45
C ASN A 18 -12.14 13.76 6.78
N GLU A 19 -13.43 13.87 7.10
CA GLU A 19 -13.89 14.52 8.32
C GLU A 19 -14.22 13.50 9.42
N GLY A 20 -13.20 13.07 10.17
CA GLY A 20 -13.42 12.54 11.53
C GLY A 20 -13.01 11.09 11.83
N PHE A 21 -12.18 10.45 10.99
CA PHE A 21 -11.65 9.12 11.31
C PHE A 21 -10.30 9.18 12.02
N ALA A 22 -10.31 8.82 13.31
CA ALA A 22 -9.10 8.57 14.09
C ALA A 22 -8.57 7.14 13.90
N GLU A 23 -9.38 6.22 13.37
CA GLU A 23 -9.03 4.80 13.23
C GLU A 23 -8.59 4.45 11.79
N GLN A 24 -7.84 3.35 11.64
CA GLN A 24 -7.43 2.83 10.33
C GLN A 24 -8.66 2.29 9.58
N VAL A 25 -9.09 3.02 8.54
CA VAL A 25 -10.15 2.59 7.64
C VAL A 25 -9.51 1.92 6.43
N HIS A 26 -9.98 0.73 6.11
CA HIS A 26 -9.65 0.03 4.89
C HIS A 26 -10.84 0.09 3.94
N ILE A 27 -10.63 0.48 2.69
CA ILE A 27 -11.70 0.61 1.71
C ILE A 27 -11.46 -0.45 0.64
N ALA A 28 -12.34 -1.43 0.55
CA ALA A 28 -12.26 -2.45 -0.46
C ALA A 28 -13.26 -2.11 -1.58
N PHE A 29 -12.76 -1.80 -2.77
CA PHE A 29 -13.59 -1.37 -3.89
C PHE A 29 -14.21 -2.57 -4.58
N ASP A 30 -15.54 -2.63 -4.63
CA ASP A 30 -16.30 -3.68 -5.30
C ASP A 30 -16.17 -3.52 -6.83
N ILE A 31 -15.33 -4.36 -7.43
CA ILE A 31 -15.08 -4.34 -8.87
C ILE A 31 -15.98 -5.36 -9.56
N LYS A 32 -16.87 -4.84 -10.40
CA LYS A 32 -17.84 -5.61 -11.20
C LYS A 32 -17.34 -5.93 -12.60
N GLY A 33 -16.25 -5.30 -13.02
CA GLY A 33 -15.59 -5.47 -14.32
C GLY A 33 -14.55 -4.39 -14.61
N VAL A 34 -14.01 -4.38 -15.82
CA VAL A 34 -12.95 -3.44 -16.24
C VAL A 34 -13.36 -1.99 -16.10
N ARG A 35 -14.60 -1.66 -16.46
CA ARG A 35 -15.09 -0.29 -16.36
C ARG A 35 -14.98 0.23 -14.92
N SER A 36 -15.42 -0.55 -13.93
CA SER A 36 -15.27 -0.19 -12.52
C SER A 36 -13.81 -0.10 -12.08
N LEU A 37 -12.92 -0.89 -12.70
CA LEU A 37 -11.48 -0.86 -12.40
C LEU A 37 -10.81 0.42 -12.97
N ASN A 38 -11.26 0.87 -14.15
CA ASN A 38 -10.87 2.14 -14.74
C ASN A 38 -11.43 3.34 -13.95
N GLU A 39 -12.69 3.28 -13.53
CA GLU A 39 -13.30 4.29 -12.65
C GLU A 39 -12.58 4.36 -11.30
N PHE A 40 -12.21 3.21 -10.74
CA PHE A 40 -11.39 3.10 -9.53
C PHE A 40 -10.00 3.72 -9.73
N SER A 41 -9.31 3.38 -10.82
CA SER A 41 -8.00 3.97 -11.17
C SER A 41 -8.08 5.50 -11.25
N ALA A 42 -9.07 6.02 -11.95
CA ALA A 42 -9.27 7.46 -12.11
C ALA A 42 -9.58 8.17 -10.79
N SER A 43 -10.39 7.55 -9.93
CA SER A 43 -10.82 8.13 -8.65
C SER A 43 -9.79 8.00 -7.53
N THR A 44 -8.94 6.97 -7.54
CA THR A 44 -7.95 6.75 -6.49
C THR A 44 -6.56 7.28 -6.79
N LEU A 45 -6.15 7.32 -8.06
CA LEU A 45 -4.81 7.80 -8.43
C LEU A 45 -4.73 9.32 -8.62
N HIS A 46 -5.86 9.99 -8.84
CA HIS A 46 -5.87 11.41 -9.21
C HIS A 46 -6.60 12.33 -8.23
N VAL A 47 -7.30 11.80 -7.23
CA VAL A 47 -7.92 12.61 -6.18
C VAL A 47 -6.97 12.66 -4.98
N GLY A 48 -6.18 13.73 -4.89
CA GLY A 48 -5.09 13.89 -3.91
C GLY A 48 -5.50 13.72 -2.44
N SER A 49 -6.80 13.79 -2.12
CA SER A 49 -7.30 13.61 -0.76
C SER A 49 -6.99 12.24 -0.16
N ILE A 50 -6.89 11.17 -0.97
CA ILE A 50 -6.56 9.82 -0.49
C ILE A 50 -5.06 9.68 -0.27
N PHE A 51 -4.25 10.34 -1.11
CA PHE A 51 -2.79 10.27 -1.05
C PHE A 51 -2.27 10.81 0.29
N ASP A 52 -2.86 11.90 0.77
CA ASP A 52 -2.44 12.57 2.01
C ASP A 52 -3.05 11.93 3.28
N SER A 53 -4.05 11.06 3.13
CA SER A 53 -4.73 10.41 4.26
C SER A 53 -3.92 9.22 4.79
N GLY A 54 -3.07 9.45 5.81
CA GLY A 54 -2.26 8.38 6.42
C GLY A 54 -3.05 7.26 7.12
N ASN A 55 -4.35 7.46 7.34
CA ASN A 55 -5.23 6.51 8.05
C ASN A 55 -6.10 5.67 7.12
N ILE A 56 -6.11 5.95 5.80
CA ILE A 56 -6.95 5.24 4.85
C ILE A 56 -6.05 4.31 4.03
N THR A 57 -6.41 3.04 4.01
CA THR A 57 -5.83 2.07 3.08
C THR A 57 -6.91 1.53 2.16
N PHE A 58 -6.53 0.98 1.01
CA PHE A 58 -7.52 0.41 0.10
C PHE A 58 -7.07 -0.88 -0.59
N SER A 59 -8.05 -1.67 -1.01
CA SER A 59 -7.84 -2.88 -1.80
C SER A 59 -8.94 -3.03 -2.85
N ILE A 60 -8.76 -4.03 -3.70
CA ILE A 60 -9.78 -4.50 -4.63
C ILE A 60 -10.60 -5.59 -3.95
N TYR A 61 -11.92 -5.53 -4.09
CA TYR A 61 -12.86 -6.57 -3.71
C TYR A 61 -13.53 -7.14 -4.97
N LEU A 62 -13.53 -8.47 -5.10
CA LEU A 62 -14.14 -9.19 -6.21
C LEU A 62 -15.29 -10.05 -5.67
N ASP A 63 -16.51 -9.75 -6.12
CA ASP A 63 -17.74 -10.40 -5.68
C ASP A 63 -18.31 -11.36 -6.72
N SER A 64 -18.23 -12.67 -6.51
CA SER A 64 -18.82 -13.65 -7.43
C SER A 64 -20.35 -13.59 -7.49
N PHE A 65 -21.02 -13.12 -6.44
CA PHE A 65 -22.49 -13.05 -6.39
C PHE A 65 -23.08 -12.19 -7.52
N GLN A 66 -22.28 -11.29 -8.10
CA GLN A 66 -22.68 -10.45 -9.22
C GLN A 66 -22.31 -11.04 -10.59
N LYS A 67 -21.97 -12.35 -10.65
CA LYS A 67 -21.48 -13.05 -11.84
C LYS A 67 -20.25 -12.37 -12.44
N VAL A 68 -19.27 -12.07 -11.59
CA VAL A 68 -17.96 -11.62 -12.07
C VAL A 68 -17.35 -12.73 -12.92
N ASP A 69 -17.16 -12.42 -14.20
CA ASP A 69 -16.45 -13.31 -15.12
C ASP A 69 -14.94 -13.15 -14.90
N PHE A 70 -14.37 -14.02 -14.06
CA PHE A 70 -12.95 -14.02 -13.75
C PHE A 70 -12.09 -14.20 -15.02
N SER A 71 -12.57 -14.94 -16.02
CA SER A 71 -11.85 -15.13 -17.28
C SER A 71 -11.75 -13.83 -18.06
N LYS A 72 -12.84 -13.07 -18.13
CA LYS A 72 -12.86 -11.75 -18.76
C LYS A 72 -11.96 -10.76 -18.04
N ILE A 73 -12.06 -10.64 -16.71
CA ILE A 73 -11.18 -9.77 -15.93
C ILE A 73 -9.71 -10.14 -16.17
N LEU A 74 -9.39 -11.43 -16.21
CA LEU A 74 -8.03 -11.88 -16.46
C LEU A 74 -7.55 -11.53 -17.88
N GLU A 75 -8.39 -11.71 -18.89
CA GLU A 75 -8.10 -11.29 -20.26
C GLU A 75 -7.83 -9.79 -20.34
N ASP A 76 -8.67 -9.01 -19.69
CA ASP A 76 -8.56 -7.56 -19.67
C ASP A 76 -7.30 -7.09 -18.93
N ILE A 77 -6.91 -7.75 -17.83
CA ILE A 77 -5.62 -7.51 -17.15
C ILE A 77 -4.42 -7.85 -18.05
N LYS A 78 -4.53 -8.93 -18.83
CA LYS A 78 -3.48 -9.35 -19.78
C LYS A 78 -3.34 -8.33 -20.92
N ASN A 79 -4.46 -7.78 -21.39
CA ASN A 79 -4.51 -6.76 -22.43
C ASN A 79 -4.03 -5.39 -21.91
N GLU A 80 -4.48 -4.99 -20.73
CA GLU A 80 -4.09 -3.76 -20.05
C GLU A 80 -2.99 -4.04 -19.01
N ARG A 81 -1.78 -4.31 -19.51
CA ARG A 81 -0.59 -4.75 -18.74
C ARG A 81 -0.27 -3.94 -17.48
N TYR A 82 -0.84 -2.75 -17.30
CA TYR A 82 -0.51 -1.84 -16.20
C TYR A 82 -1.68 -1.43 -15.32
N ILE A 83 -2.93 -1.85 -15.59
CA ILE A 83 -4.05 -1.27 -14.85
C ILE A 83 -4.06 -1.68 -13.37
N LEU A 84 -3.77 -2.95 -13.08
CA LEU A 84 -3.65 -3.42 -11.70
C LEU A 84 -2.37 -2.95 -11.02
N VAL A 85 -1.29 -2.82 -11.79
CA VAL A 85 -0.01 -2.27 -11.34
C VAL A 85 -0.22 -0.85 -10.84
N GLN A 86 -0.79 0.02 -11.67
CA GLN A 86 -1.02 1.43 -11.33
C GLN A 86 -1.72 1.57 -9.99
N ASN A 87 -2.77 0.78 -9.76
CA ASN A 87 -3.51 0.77 -8.50
C ASN A 87 -2.71 0.19 -7.33
N THR A 88 -2.04 -0.95 -7.54
CA THR A 88 -1.32 -1.67 -6.47
C THR A 88 0.03 -1.05 -6.10
N PHE A 89 0.54 -0.11 -6.90
CA PHE A 89 1.71 0.71 -6.58
C PHE A 89 1.39 1.90 -5.67
N HIS A 90 0.11 2.23 -5.46
CA HIS A 90 -0.25 3.34 -4.57
C HIS A 90 0.31 3.10 -3.14
N PRO A 91 0.86 4.14 -2.47
CA PRO A 91 1.43 3.99 -1.12
C PRO A 91 0.43 3.40 -0.12
N ASN A 92 -0.82 3.88 -0.19
CA ASN A 92 -1.93 3.45 0.67
C ASN A 92 -2.63 2.16 0.21
N TYR A 93 -2.15 1.50 -0.86
CA TYR A 93 -2.68 0.19 -1.22
C TYR A 93 -2.36 -0.83 -0.10
N HIS A 94 -3.37 -1.59 0.32
CA HIS A 94 -3.25 -2.50 1.43
C HIS A 94 -2.36 -3.70 1.07
N ARG A 95 -1.32 -3.93 1.88
CA ARG A 95 -0.34 -5.00 1.66
C ARG A 95 -0.17 -5.86 2.92
N VAL A 96 -0.01 -7.17 2.71
CA VAL A 96 0.35 -8.14 3.74
C VAL A 96 1.57 -8.89 3.25
N GLU A 97 2.64 -8.94 4.04
CA GLU A 97 3.91 -9.56 3.63
C GLU A 97 4.43 -9.03 2.28
N GLN A 98 4.32 -7.71 2.07
CA GLN A 98 4.67 -7.00 0.82
C GLN A 98 3.84 -7.39 -0.42
N LYS A 99 2.84 -8.26 -0.27
CA LYS A 99 1.93 -8.64 -1.36
C LYS A 99 0.68 -7.77 -1.34
N PRO A 100 0.23 -7.23 -2.48
CA PRO A 100 -1.03 -6.53 -2.57
C PRO A 100 -2.18 -7.45 -2.18
N VAL A 101 -3.04 -6.97 -1.29
CA VAL A 101 -4.25 -7.68 -0.88
C VAL A 101 -5.31 -7.58 -1.97
N ILE A 102 -5.91 -8.71 -2.31
CA ILE A 102 -7.13 -8.78 -3.12
C ILE A 102 -8.17 -9.52 -2.30
N CYS A 103 -9.32 -8.90 -2.12
CA CYS A 103 -10.40 -9.39 -1.30
C CYS A 103 -11.40 -10.17 -2.16
N PHE A 104 -11.87 -11.30 -1.65
CA PHE A 104 -12.80 -12.22 -2.31
C PHE A 104 -13.93 -12.57 -1.36
N ASN A 105 -15.04 -13.05 -1.92
CA ASN A 105 -16.06 -13.70 -1.12
C ASN A 105 -15.59 -15.09 -0.66
N SER A 106 -15.87 -15.47 0.59
CA SER A 106 -15.48 -16.79 1.12
C SER A 106 -16.23 -17.94 0.45
N VAL A 107 -17.42 -17.69 -0.09
CA VAL A 107 -18.22 -18.69 -0.80
C VAL A 107 -17.47 -19.24 -2.02
N ASP A 108 -16.57 -18.44 -2.59
CA ASP A 108 -15.77 -18.84 -3.75
C ASP A 108 -14.51 -19.60 -3.39
N LYS A 109 -14.18 -19.67 -2.10
CA LYS A 109 -12.92 -20.26 -1.62
C LYS A 109 -12.88 -21.72 -2.02
N GLY A 110 -11.94 -22.04 -2.91
CA GLY A 110 -11.74 -23.40 -3.41
C GLY A 110 -12.45 -23.73 -4.73
N THR A 111 -13.22 -22.79 -5.30
CA THR A 111 -13.77 -22.98 -6.66
C THR A 111 -12.65 -23.08 -7.69
N PRO A 112 -12.73 -23.99 -8.68
CA PRO A 112 -11.71 -24.13 -9.72
C PRO A 112 -11.42 -22.82 -10.46
N GLU A 113 -12.46 -22.02 -10.71
CA GLU A 113 -12.40 -20.73 -11.39
C GLU A 113 -11.57 -19.73 -10.59
N LEU A 114 -11.82 -19.61 -9.28
CA LEU A 114 -11.06 -18.71 -8.42
C LEU A 114 -9.61 -19.17 -8.25
N ILE A 115 -9.37 -20.47 -8.11
CA ILE A 115 -8.01 -21.03 -8.02
C ILE A 115 -7.22 -20.69 -9.29
N LEU A 116 -7.84 -20.88 -10.47
CA LEU A 116 -7.23 -20.54 -11.74
C LEU A 116 -6.95 -19.03 -11.83
N PHE A 117 -7.92 -18.20 -11.46
CA PHE A 117 -7.78 -16.74 -11.43
C PHE A 117 -6.62 -16.30 -10.53
N ILE A 118 -6.57 -16.76 -9.28
CA ILE A 118 -5.49 -16.44 -8.33
C ILE A 118 -4.13 -16.92 -8.86
N THR A 119 -4.09 -18.09 -9.49
CA THR A 119 -2.86 -18.65 -10.07
C THR A 119 -2.33 -17.76 -11.20
N GLU A 120 -3.20 -17.38 -12.13
CA GLU A 120 -2.84 -16.53 -13.26
C GLU A 120 -2.50 -15.10 -12.83
N MET A 121 -3.20 -14.57 -11.83
CA MET A 121 -2.88 -13.29 -11.19
C MET A 121 -1.50 -13.32 -10.55
N ASN A 122 -1.17 -14.36 -9.77
CA ASN A 122 0.16 -14.51 -9.19
C ASN A 122 1.26 -14.52 -10.26
N LYS A 123 1.08 -15.27 -11.35
CA LYS A 123 2.03 -15.27 -12.47
C LYS A 123 2.22 -13.88 -13.07
N THR A 124 1.12 -13.15 -13.25
CA THR A 124 1.13 -11.80 -13.83
C THR A 124 1.89 -10.82 -12.92
N PHE A 125 1.62 -10.83 -11.62
CA PHE A 125 2.33 -10.00 -10.64
C PHE A 125 3.81 -10.37 -10.53
N GLN A 126 4.14 -11.67 -10.56
CA GLN A 126 5.52 -12.15 -10.56
C GLN A 126 6.30 -11.69 -11.80
N ALA A 127 5.68 -11.73 -12.98
CA ALA A 127 6.29 -11.20 -14.21
C ALA A 127 6.58 -9.68 -14.13
N GLN A 128 5.95 -8.97 -13.20
CA GLN A 128 6.14 -7.54 -12.94
C GLN A 128 7.06 -7.26 -11.74
N GLY A 129 7.67 -8.28 -11.15
CA GLY A 129 8.62 -8.15 -10.04
C GLY A 129 8.03 -8.23 -8.64
N TYR A 130 6.74 -8.58 -8.50
CA TYR A 130 6.12 -8.81 -7.19
C TYR A 130 6.23 -10.25 -6.71
N ASN A 131 6.07 -10.46 -5.40
CA ASN A 131 6.00 -11.81 -4.80
C ASN A 131 4.61 -12.49 -4.98
N GLY A 132 3.79 -12.01 -5.90
CA GLY A 132 2.40 -12.42 -6.08
C GLY A 132 1.39 -11.55 -5.31
N ILE A 133 0.18 -12.06 -5.12
CA ILE A 133 -0.94 -11.41 -4.41
C ILE A 133 -1.21 -12.09 -3.06
N TYR A 134 -1.85 -11.38 -2.14
CA TYR A 134 -2.39 -11.94 -0.89
C TYR A 134 -3.91 -12.06 -0.98
N PRO A 135 -4.47 -13.26 -1.21
CA PRO A 135 -5.92 -13.43 -1.25
C PRO A 135 -6.51 -13.35 0.16
N MET A 136 -7.47 -12.43 0.33
CA MET A 136 -8.19 -12.23 1.58
C MET A 136 -9.66 -12.60 1.38
N TYR A 137 -10.20 -13.47 2.23
CA TYR A 137 -11.56 -13.96 2.08
C TYR A 137 -12.48 -13.34 3.12
N PHE A 138 -13.68 -12.94 2.68
CA PHE A 138 -14.73 -12.37 3.51
C PHE A 138 -15.96 -13.27 3.49
N SER A 139 -16.36 -13.75 4.68
CA SER A 139 -17.60 -14.53 4.80
C SER A 139 -18.82 -13.64 5.00
N ASN A 140 -19.89 -13.95 4.27
CA ASN A 140 -21.23 -13.38 4.49
C ASN A 140 -21.98 -14.08 5.64
N ASP A 141 -21.50 -15.23 6.10
CA ASP A 141 -22.09 -15.94 7.22
C ASP A 141 -21.64 -15.28 8.53
N PRO A 142 -22.56 -14.71 9.32
CA PRO A 142 -22.23 -14.07 10.60
C PRO A 142 -21.90 -15.09 11.69
N THR A 143 -22.07 -16.40 11.44
CA THR A 143 -21.69 -17.41 12.42
C THR A 143 -20.17 -17.33 12.64
N PRO A 144 -19.73 -17.18 13.90
CA PRO A 144 -18.32 -17.10 14.23
C PRO A 144 -17.70 -18.48 13.99
N PHE A 145 -17.32 -18.76 12.75
CA PHE A 145 -16.56 -19.95 12.42
C PHE A 145 -15.26 -19.93 13.22
N SER A 146 -14.96 -21.08 13.81
CA SER A 146 -13.71 -21.32 14.50
C SER A 146 -12.55 -21.07 13.55
N SER A 147 -11.77 -20.04 13.88
CA SER A 147 -10.42 -19.75 13.40
C SER A 147 -10.24 -19.05 12.04
N ARG A 148 -9.59 -17.88 12.13
CA ARG A 148 -8.71 -17.21 11.12
C ARG A 148 -9.32 -16.46 9.93
N ASP A 149 -10.59 -16.59 9.59
CA ASP A 149 -11.15 -15.85 8.44
C ASP A 149 -11.68 -14.44 8.81
N ASN A 150 -11.73 -13.52 7.83
CA ASN A 150 -12.28 -12.18 8.00
C ASN A 150 -13.79 -12.17 7.73
N PHE A 151 -14.53 -11.30 8.41
CA PHE A 151 -16.00 -11.28 8.34
C PHE A 151 -16.50 -10.12 7.49
N CYS A 152 -17.55 -10.34 6.71
CA CYS A 152 -18.28 -9.29 6.00
C CYS A 152 -19.76 -9.32 6.38
N PHE A 153 -20.25 -8.15 6.77
CA PHE A 153 -21.65 -7.87 6.97
C PHE A 153 -22.37 -7.74 5.62
N PRO A 154 -23.44 -8.50 5.39
CA PRO A 154 -24.20 -8.43 4.14
C PRO A 154 -24.84 -7.04 3.94
N ILE A 155 -25.03 -6.66 2.66
CA ILE A 155 -25.57 -5.35 2.23
C ILE A 155 -26.93 -5.03 2.83
N HIS A 156 -27.72 -6.07 3.04
CA HIS A 156 -29.14 -5.94 3.34
C HIS A 156 -29.45 -5.83 4.83
N LEU A 157 -28.43 -5.71 5.68
CA LEU A 157 -28.65 -5.49 7.10
C LEU A 157 -29.30 -4.13 7.31
N SER A 158 -30.38 -4.12 8.10
CA SER A 158 -30.96 -2.86 8.54
C SER A 158 -29.97 -2.10 9.42
N LYS A 159 -30.16 -0.79 9.57
CA LYS A 159 -29.34 0.07 10.45
C LYS A 159 -29.19 -0.54 11.85
N THR A 160 -30.31 -1.02 12.41
CA THR A 160 -30.38 -1.68 13.71
C THR A 160 -29.59 -2.98 13.76
N ASP A 161 -29.49 -3.71 12.65
CA ASP A 161 -28.75 -4.97 12.61
C ASP A 161 -27.23 -4.73 12.63
N ILE A 162 -26.73 -3.69 11.96
CA ILE A 162 -25.30 -3.33 11.99
C ILE A 162 -24.85 -3.05 13.43
N CYS A 163 -25.61 -2.22 14.15
CA CYS A 163 -25.31 -1.88 15.54
C CYS A 163 -25.33 -3.13 16.44
N ASN A 164 -26.38 -3.94 16.35
CA ASN A 164 -26.50 -5.16 17.18
C ASN A 164 -25.40 -6.18 16.87
N CYS A 165 -25.15 -6.47 15.59
CA CYS A 165 -24.12 -7.45 15.23
C CYS A 165 -22.73 -6.98 15.62
N TYR A 166 -22.40 -5.69 15.43
CA TYR A 166 -21.11 -5.16 15.86
C TYR A 166 -20.97 -5.17 17.38
N TYR A 167 -22.02 -4.82 18.12
CA TYR A 167 -22.04 -4.95 19.58
C TYR A 167 -21.80 -6.41 20.02
N ASP A 168 -22.45 -7.39 19.38
CA ASP A 168 -22.26 -8.81 19.68
C ASP A 168 -20.82 -9.26 19.38
N ILE A 169 -20.22 -8.75 18.31
CA ILE A 169 -18.80 -8.97 18.00
C ILE A 169 -17.90 -8.44 19.11
N LEU A 170 -18.11 -7.19 19.56
CA LEU A 170 -17.30 -6.58 20.61
C LEU A 170 -17.45 -7.30 21.95
N LYS A 171 -18.65 -7.81 22.24
CA LYS A 171 -18.97 -8.55 23.46
C LYS A 171 -18.27 -9.92 23.51
N ASN A 172 -18.11 -10.57 22.36
CA ASN A 172 -17.44 -11.86 22.27
C ASN A 172 -15.92 -11.71 22.48
N LYS A 173 -15.46 -12.06 23.69
CA LYS A 173 -14.08 -11.90 24.24
C LYS A 173 -12.90 -12.41 23.40
N PHE A 174 -13.14 -13.04 22.25
CA PHE A 174 -12.14 -13.67 21.39
C PHE A 174 -12.17 -13.20 19.94
N TYR A 175 -12.77 -12.04 19.69
CA TYR A 175 -12.78 -11.51 18.33
C TYR A 175 -11.35 -11.14 17.89
N SER A 176 -10.76 -12.05 17.12
CA SER A 176 -9.42 -11.92 16.54
C SER A 176 -9.47 -11.50 15.08
N ALA A 177 -10.66 -11.29 14.53
CA ALA A 177 -10.79 -10.87 13.15
C ALA A 177 -10.15 -9.49 13.00
N LYS A 178 -9.25 -9.39 12.03
CA LYS A 178 -8.50 -8.16 11.76
C LYS A 178 -9.35 -7.16 10.97
N TYR A 179 -10.36 -7.64 10.25
CA TYR A 179 -11.17 -6.87 9.33
C TYR A 179 -12.65 -7.19 9.50
N ILE A 180 -13.46 -6.14 9.49
CA ILE A 180 -14.91 -6.20 9.38
C ILE A 180 -15.30 -5.55 8.08
N GLY A 181 -15.79 -6.33 7.11
CA GLY A 181 -16.37 -5.86 5.86
C GLY A 181 -17.77 -5.30 6.10
N ILE A 182 -18.09 -4.09 5.67
CA ILE A 182 -19.48 -3.60 5.63
C ILE A 182 -19.76 -3.12 4.22
N ARG A 183 -20.80 -3.69 3.63
CA ARG A 183 -21.16 -3.40 2.24
C ARG A 183 -22.34 -2.45 2.23
N SER A 184 -22.11 -1.16 2.07
CA SER A 184 -23.18 -0.15 2.15
C SER A 184 -22.81 1.11 1.39
N LEU A 185 -23.83 1.86 0.97
CA LEU A 185 -23.71 3.08 0.17
C LEU A 185 -23.53 4.35 1.03
N GLU A 186 -23.89 4.31 2.31
CA GLU A 186 -23.86 5.47 3.20
C GLU A 186 -22.83 5.27 4.32
N ILE A 187 -21.57 5.63 4.05
CA ILE A 187 -20.49 5.42 5.02
C ILE A 187 -20.74 6.16 6.33
N ALA A 188 -21.23 7.40 6.26
CA ALA A 188 -21.56 8.21 7.43
C ALA A 188 -22.52 7.50 8.40
N LEU A 189 -23.52 6.82 7.84
CA LEU A 189 -24.50 6.06 8.60
C LEU A 189 -23.87 4.85 9.29
N ILE A 190 -23.00 4.11 8.58
CA ILE A 190 -22.28 2.96 9.14
C ILE A 190 -21.50 3.40 10.38
N ILE A 191 -20.74 4.48 10.26
CA ILE A 191 -19.94 5.03 11.38
C ILE A 191 -20.86 5.35 12.56
N GLN A 192 -22.01 5.97 12.32
CA GLN A 192 -22.94 6.33 13.37
C GLN A 192 -23.46 5.09 14.11
N GLU A 193 -23.81 4.03 13.38
CA GLU A 193 -24.26 2.77 14.00
C GLU A 193 -23.13 2.04 14.73
N LEU A 194 -21.90 2.09 14.21
CA LEU A 194 -20.73 1.54 14.91
C LEU A 194 -20.45 2.29 16.22
N LYS A 195 -20.53 3.63 16.21
CA LYS A 195 -20.37 4.46 17.41
C LYS A 195 -21.45 4.16 18.44
N LYS A 196 -22.72 4.03 18.03
CA LYS A 196 -23.81 3.63 18.93
C LYS A 196 -23.53 2.29 19.63
N ALA A 197 -22.99 1.31 18.91
CA ALA A 197 -22.63 0.02 19.49
C ALA A 197 -21.46 0.14 20.49
N GLU A 198 -20.46 0.98 20.20
CA GLU A 198 -19.35 1.27 21.12
C GLU A 198 -19.83 2.01 22.37
N ASP A 199 -20.68 3.02 22.22
CA ASP A 199 -21.29 3.76 23.34
C ASP A 199 -22.12 2.82 24.23
N ARG A 200 -22.88 1.91 23.61
CA ARG A 200 -23.63 0.88 24.31
C ARG A 200 -22.71 -0.05 25.08
N LEU A 201 -21.60 -0.49 24.49
CA LEU A 201 -20.61 -1.33 25.18
C LEU A 201 -19.95 -0.59 26.34
N LEU A 202 -19.62 0.70 26.17
CA LEU A 202 -19.06 1.53 27.23
C LEU A 202 -20.02 1.64 28.42
N GLN A 203 -21.32 1.81 28.16
CA GLN A 203 -22.35 1.90 29.20
C GLN A 203 -22.58 0.56 29.90
N GLU A 204 -22.69 -0.54 29.15
CA GLU A 204 -23.03 -1.86 29.69
C GLU A 204 -21.81 -2.61 30.27
N GLN A 205 -20.62 -2.43 29.70
CA GLN A 205 -19.40 -3.18 30.02
C GLN A 205 -18.12 -2.31 29.95
N PRO A 206 -17.98 -1.28 30.81
CA PRO A 206 -16.90 -0.28 30.71
C PRO A 206 -15.49 -0.88 30.80
N LEU A 207 -15.29 -1.91 31.64
CA LEU A 207 -13.98 -2.56 31.76
C LEU A 207 -13.57 -3.27 30.46
N GLN A 208 -14.52 -3.96 29.80
CA GLN A 208 -14.25 -4.64 28.53
C GLN A 208 -13.94 -3.63 27.42
N PHE A 209 -14.67 -2.52 27.39
CA PHE A 209 -14.39 -1.40 26.48
C PHE A 209 -12.96 -0.87 26.66
N GLU A 210 -12.53 -0.57 27.88
CA GLU A 210 -11.16 -0.08 28.15
C GLU A 210 -10.09 -1.11 27.77
N MET A 211 -10.35 -2.40 28.02
CA MET A 211 -9.43 -3.47 27.60
C MET A 211 -9.30 -3.55 26.07
N LEU A 212 -10.41 -3.44 25.33
CA LEU A 212 -10.40 -3.44 23.86
C LEU A 212 -9.67 -2.21 23.31
N LYS A 213 -9.87 -1.04 23.92
CA LYS A 213 -9.15 0.19 23.58
C LYS A 213 -7.65 0.05 23.80
N MET A 214 -7.24 -0.51 24.95
CA MET A 214 -5.83 -0.77 25.25
C MET A 214 -5.23 -1.82 24.29
N PHE A 215 -5.98 -2.88 23.97
CA PHE A 215 -5.55 -3.89 23.00
C PHE A 215 -5.32 -3.28 21.61
N SER A 216 -6.24 -2.46 21.13
CA SER A 216 -6.12 -1.76 19.85
C SER A 216 -4.87 -0.86 19.82
N PHE A 217 -4.66 -0.09 20.89
CA PHE A 217 -3.47 0.76 21.03
C PHE A 217 -2.16 -0.05 21.02
N LEU A 218 -2.11 -1.14 21.79
CA LEU A 218 -0.94 -2.03 21.85
C LEU A 218 -0.70 -2.73 20.51
N SER A 219 -1.76 -3.14 19.81
CA SER A 219 -1.65 -3.78 18.49
C SER A 219 -1.06 -2.83 17.45
N SER A 220 -1.55 -1.59 17.39
CA SER A 220 -1.01 -0.55 16.52
C SER A 220 0.45 -0.22 16.83
N SER A 221 0.78 -0.09 18.12
CA SER A 221 2.16 0.15 18.57
C SER A 221 3.09 -1.00 18.19
N SER A 222 2.64 -2.25 18.36
CA SER A 222 3.40 -3.44 17.99
C SER A 222 3.66 -3.50 16.48
N LYS A 223 2.67 -3.16 15.64
CA LYS A 223 2.85 -3.07 14.18
C LYS A 223 3.88 -2.00 13.81
N LEU A 224 3.80 -0.81 14.40
CA LEU A 224 4.74 0.27 14.16
C LEU A 224 6.17 -0.12 14.52
N LEU A 225 6.36 -0.74 15.69
CA LEU A 225 7.66 -1.25 16.13
C LEU A 225 8.21 -2.32 15.20
N SER A 226 7.35 -3.24 14.72
CA SER A 226 7.76 -4.25 13.73
C SER A 226 8.25 -3.61 12.44
N TYR A 227 7.54 -2.59 11.94
CA TYR A 227 7.94 -1.85 10.74
C TYR A 227 9.28 -1.12 10.91
N GLN A 228 9.47 -0.44 12.04
CA GLN A 228 10.74 0.22 12.38
C GLN A 228 11.89 -0.78 12.45
N LEU A 229 11.64 -1.96 13.01
CA LEU A 229 12.62 -3.04 13.09
C LEU A 229 12.99 -3.58 11.69
N ASP A 230 12.04 -3.69 10.78
CA ASP A 230 12.31 -4.11 9.40
C ASP A 230 13.14 -3.07 8.63
N ILE A 231 12.85 -1.77 8.78
CA ILE A 231 13.68 -0.70 8.22
C ILE A 231 15.11 -0.78 8.78
N ALA A 232 15.24 -0.85 10.11
CA ALA A 232 16.54 -0.91 10.76
C ALA A 232 17.36 -2.13 10.31
N LYS A 233 16.71 -3.27 10.06
CA LYS A 233 17.35 -4.46 9.48
C LYS A 233 17.83 -4.22 8.05
N ALA A 234 17.00 -3.61 7.20
CA ALA A 234 17.36 -3.30 5.83
C ALA A 234 18.55 -2.31 5.77
N ASP A 235 18.54 -1.28 6.62
CA ASP A 235 19.64 -0.33 6.74
C ASP A 235 20.93 -0.99 7.21
N LEU A 236 20.84 -1.88 8.21
CA LEU A 236 21.98 -2.65 8.69
C LEU A 236 22.53 -3.58 7.60
N GLU A 237 21.68 -4.21 6.80
CA GLU A 237 22.09 -5.02 5.66
C GLU A 237 22.77 -4.18 4.57
N ASN A 238 22.21 -3.01 4.25
CA ASN A 238 22.81 -2.06 3.32
C ASN A 238 24.19 -1.59 3.79
N GLN A 239 24.34 -1.28 5.09
CA GLN A 239 25.63 -0.93 5.69
C GLN A 239 26.63 -2.09 5.62
N LYS A 240 26.20 -3.34 5.86
CA LYS A 240 27.05 -4.52 5.69
C LYS A 240 27.53 -4.67 4.25
N LYS A 241 26.63 -4.60 3.27
CA LYS A 241 26.99 -4.65 1.84
C LYS A 241 27.95 -3.53 1.46
N TYR A 242 27.71 -2.31 1.96
CA TYR A 242 28.62 -1.18 1.74
C TYR A 242 30.02 -1.44 2.32
N LEU A 243 30.10 -1.98 3.54
CA LEU A 243 31.39 -2.35 4.15
C LEU A 243 32.08 -3.50 3.42
N GLU A 244 31.34 -4.47 2.88
CA GLU A 244 31.89 -5.54 2.05
C GLU A 244 32.50 -4.99 0.76
N ILE A 245 31.81 -4.06 0.08
CA ILE A 245 32.32 -3.36 -1.10
C ILE A 245 33.59 -2.56 -0.76
N LEU A 246 33.62 -1.87 0.40
CA LEU A 246 34.80 -1.14 0.86
C LEU A 246 35.97 -2.06 1.24
N ARG A 247 35.69 -3.21 1.84
CA ARG A 247 36.70 -4.20 2.26
C ARG A 247 37.25 -5.00 1.09
N GLY A 248 36.45 -5.22 0.05
CA GLY A 248 36.89 -5.72 -1.25
C GLY A 248 37.79 -4.68 -1.92
N LYS A 249 39.05 -4.63 -1.49
CA LYS A 249 40.06 -3.63 -1.88
C LYS A 249 40.12 -3.39 -3.39
N ASP A 250 39.90 -4.43 -4.20
CA ASP A 250 40.04 -4.34 -5.65
C ASP A 250 38.88 -3.61 -6.32
N GLY A 251 37.63 -3.80 -5.88
CA GLY A 251 36.46 -3.20 -6.53
C GLY A 251 36.31 -1.69 -6.26
N ALA A 252 36.56 -1.25 -5.02
CA ALA A 252 36.55 0.18 -4.70
C ALA A 252 37.72 0.91 -5.36
N LEU A 253 38.91 0.30 -5.41
CA LEU A 253 40.05 0.84 -6.15
C LEU A 253 39.79 0.83 -7.65
N GLU A 254 39.15 -0.19 -8.22
CA GLU A 254 38.75 -0.22 -9.63
C GLU A 254 37.75 0.88 -9.96
N ILE A 255 36.73 1.10 -9.15
CA ILE A 255 35.76 2.18 -9.38
C ILE A 255 36.46 3.54 -9.28
N ILE A 256 37.30 3.75 -8.25
CA ILE A 256 38.08 4.99 -8.12
C ILE A 256 39.03 5.17 -9.29
N ASN A 257 39.71 4.10 -9.73
CA ASN A 257 40.61 4.13 -10.89
C ASN A 257 39.84 4.35 -12.19
N PHE A 258 38.65 3.76 -12.36
CA PHE A 258 37.76 4.00 -13.48
C PHE A 258 37.35 5.47 -13.53
N TYR A 259 36.88 6.05 -12.42
CA TYR A 259 36.57 7.48 -12.34
C TYR A 259 37.81 8.36 -12.58
N LYS A 260 38.98 8.01 -12.04
CA LYS A 260 40.21 8.74 -12.36
C LYS A 260 40.55 8.67 -13.85
N ASN A 261 40.47 7.49 -14.45
CA ASN A 261 40.84 7.29 -15.84
C ASN A 261 39.83 7.89 -16.83
N GLU A 262 38.52 7.83 -16.53
CA GLU A 262 37.46 8.36 -17.40
C GLU A 262 37.13 9.84 -17.11
N TYR A 263 37.03 10.24 -15.83
CA TYR A 263 36.60 11.58 -15.44
C TYR A 263 37.74 12.58 -15.17
N GLU A 264 38.87 12.17 -14.56
CA GLU A 264 39.99 13.12 -14.35
C GLU A 264 40.76 13.40 -15.66
N ILE A 265 40.68 12.47 -16.63
CA ILE A 265 41.19 12.65 -17.99
C ILE A 265 40.10 13.22 -18.91
N LEU A 266 39.41 14.29 -18.49
CA LEU A 266 38.76 15.14 -19.48
C LEU A 266 39.83 15.57 -20.51
N PRO A 267 39.66 15.23 -21.81
CA PRO A 267 40.67 15.51 -22.82
C PRO A 267 41.09 16.97 -22.75
N LEU A 268 42.39 17.24 -22.93
CA LEU A 268 42.93 18.60 -22.87
C LEU A 268 42.15 19.57 -23.78
N TRP A 269 41.63 19.10 -24.91
CA TRP A 269 40.80 19.90 -25.81
C TRP A 269 39.48 20.32 -25.14
N TYR A 270 38.82 19.44 -24.38
CA TYR A 270 37.55 19.75 -23.69
C TYR A 270 37.76 20.73 -22.53
N LYS A 271 38.84 20.56 -21.75
CA LYS A 271 39.25 21.54 -20.72
C LYS A 271 39.55 22.91 -21.33
N ARG A 272 40.26 22.94 -22.47
CA ARG A 272 40.54 24.17 -23.23
C ARG A 272 39.25 24.81 -23.77
N PHE A 273 38.33 24.01 -24.31
CA PHE A 273 37.05 24.49 -24.82
C PHE A 273 36.18 25.09 -23.71
N GLY A 274 36.10 24.44 -22.55
CA GLY A 274 35.42 24.99 -21.36
C GLY A 274 36.04 26.31 -20.87
N HIS A 275 37.35 26.50 -21.01
CA HIS A 275 37.98 27.79 -20.72
C HIS A 275 37.60 28.88 -21.72
N ILE A 276 37.53 28.54 -23.02
CA ILE A 276 37.06 29.48 -24.05
C ILE A 276 35.62 29.92 -23.76
N LEU A 277 34.73 28.97 -23.44
CA LEU A 277 33.35 29.24 -23.04
C LEU A 277 33.26 30.15 -21.80
N LYS A 278 34.12 29.93 -20.79
CA LYS A 278 34.22 30.79 -19.60
C LYS A 278 34.68 32.21 -19.92
N VAL A 279 35.51 32.38 -20.95
CA VAL A 279 35.95 33.69 -21.42
C VAL A 279 34.83 34.41 -22.17
N ILE A 280 34.12 33.71 -23.07
CA ILE A 280 32.97 34.28 -23.81
C ILE A 280 31.85 34.70 -22.84
N THR A 281 31.62 33.92 -21.78
CA THR A 281 30.62 34.23 -20.75
C THR A 281 31.08 35.26 -19.70
N GLY A 282 32.28 35.84 -19.85
CA GLY A 282 32.80 36.86 -18.94
C GLY A 282 33.25 36.36 -17.56
N LYS A 283 33.22 35.05 -17.30
CA LYS A 283 33.65 34.44 -16.03
C LYS A 283 35.18 34.31 -15.91
N ARG A 284 35.93 34.56 -16.99
CA ARG A 284 37.40 34.56 -17.02
C ARG A 284 37.90 35.57 -18.05
N SER A 285 39.08 36.15 -17.83
CA SER A 285 39.69 37.08 -18.77
C SER A 285 40.55 36.33 -19.82
N PHE A 286 40.60 36.83 -21.06
CA PHE A 286 41.44 36.27 -22.13
C PHE A 286 42.92 36.17 -21.73
N ARG A 287 43.39 37.08 -20.85
CA ARG A 287 44.77 37.10 -20.34
C ARG A 287 45.12 35.84 -19.57
N SER A 288 44.17 35.23 -18.86
CA SER A 288 44.42 34.03 -18.05
C SER A 288 44.56 32.73 -18.86
N LEU A 289 44.37 32.76 -20.18
CA LEU A 289 44.55 31.59 -21.04
C LEU A 289 46.01 31.39 -21.48
N TYR A 290 46.80 32.46 -21.54
CA TYR A 290 48.16 32.47 -22.10
C TYR A 290 49.25 32.74 -21.05
N ASP A 291 48.88 33.12 -19.83
CA ASP A 291 49.84 33.46 -18.78
C ASP A 291 50.14 32.27 -17.86
N ASP A 292 51.22 31.55 -18.15
CA ASP A 292 51.66 30.40 -17.38
C ASP A 292 52.06 30.74 -15.94
N ASN A 293 52.33 32.01 -15.63
CA ASN A 293 52.65 32.45 -14.27
C ASN A 293 51.45 32.46 -13.32
N THR A 294 50.22 32.26 -13.83
CA THR A 294 49.00 32.21 -13.01
C THR A 294 48.54 30.79 -12.64
N LYS A 295 49.24 29.75 -13.12
CA LYS A 295 48.90 28.35 -12.82
C LYS A 295 49.37 27.99 -11.40
N LYS A 296 48.42 27.74 -10.50
CA LYS A 296 48.62 27.41 -9.08
C LYS A 296 49.38 26.11 -8.82
N TYR A 297 49.58 25.27 -9.83
CA TYR A 297 50.30 24.01 -9.75
C TYR A 297 51.46 24.05 -10.73
N LYS A 298 52.67 24.31 -10.21
CA LYS A 298 53.91 23.97 -10.92
C LYS A 298 54.13 22.47 -10.68
N LEU A 299 54.23 21.71 -11.77
CA LEU A 299 54.75 20.34 -11.74
C LEU A 299 56.24 20.37 -11.39
#